data_AF-A0A395RLC9-F1
#
_entry.id   AF-A0A395RLC9-F1
#
_cell.length_a   1.000
_cell.length_b   1.000
_cell.length_c   1.000
_cell.angle_alpha   90.00
_cell.angle_beta   90.00
_cell.angle_gamma   90.00
#
_symmetry.space_group_name_H-M   'P 1'
#
loop_
_entity.id
_entity.type
_entity.pdbx_description
1 polymer ?
#
loop_
_entity_poly.entity_id
_entity_poly.type
_entity_poly.pdbx_seq_one_letter_code
_entity_poly.pdbx_strand_id
1 'polypeptide(L)'
;MTFKLLNQFIFRRTDRNSLKDAVRIEEEFVTKGQVGRYLVDSFPALNYLPSAVAPWKKEAEDLFQHQYNLHMSNLEKGKKNLGWNFTKHILASKEQMSLTEIAFDVGLLADAGLETSTIAMCWFGVARVLYGKQGWIAKAQRILDEVVGRDRLPTFADRPQLAFIDAIYKHMGYSIPAGSIVVGNHFAITREESVFGPNPNDFIPNGWMDKDESISEKDDAAANAKLKDLPQTGFGFGRRVCTGRNIARNSLFIILSRLLWAFNVECAVTSAGESLTLDDLECTEGFATAPQHYNLKLKLRDDKARQLIDETGDNWDVDLAPTLDQIAAKRAG
;
A
#
# COMPACT_ATOMS: atom_id res chain seq x y z
N MET A 1 16.80 -10.72 -15.96
CA MET A 1 16.91 -10.70 -14.48
C MET A 1 15.51 -10.56 -13.92
N THR A 2 15.20 -11.19 -12.79
CA THR A 2 13.96 -10.93 -12.03
C THR A 2 14.25 -9.84 -11.01
N PHE A 3 13.42 -8.79 -10.96
CA PHE A 3 13.53 -7.71 -9.99
C PHE A 3 12.25 -7.66 -9.14
N LYS A 4 12.37 -7.64 -7.80
CA LYS A 4 11.35 -7.00 -6.94
C LYS A 4 11.79 -5.55 -6.74
N LEU A 5 10.84 -4.62 -6.78
CA LEU A 5 11.06 -3.20 -6.45
C LEU A 5 10.42 -2.92 -5.10
N LEU A 6 11.22 -2.49 -4.12
CA LEU A 6 10.72 -2.07 -2.81
C LEU A 6 11.58 -0.90 -2.31
N ASN A 7 10.95 0.25 -2.11
CA ASN A 7 11.52 1.51 -1.62
C ASN A 7 12.98 1.78 -2.03
N GLN A 8 13.16 2.22 -3.28
CA GLN A 8 14.42 2.60 -3.94
C GLN A 8 15.36 1.46 -4.38
N PHE A 9 15.24 0.25 -3.84
CA PHE A 9 16.18 -0.83 -4.13
C PHE A 9 15.79 -1.68 -5.35
N ILE A 10 16.75 -1.87 -6.26
CA ILE A 10 16.66 -2.83 -7.38
C ILE A 10 17.22 -4.17 -6.89
N PHE A 11 16.36 -5.02 -6.33
CA PHE A 11 16.80 -6.32 -5.85
C PHE A 11 17.15 -7.25 -7.02
N ARG A 12 18.45 -7.44 -7.28
CA ARG A 12 18.94 -8.70 -7.88
C ARG A 12 18.52 -9.85 -6.96
N ARG A 13 18.16 -11.00 -7.53
CA ARG A 13 17.48 -12.14 -6.85
C ARG A 13 18.39 -12.94 -5.88
N THR A 14 19.39 -12.29 -5.29
CA THR A 14 20.54 -12.90 -4.62
C THR A 14 20.61 -12.56 -3.12
N ASP A 15 20.50 -13.62 -2.32
CA ASP A 15 21.32 -13.88 -1.13
C ASP A 15 21.09 -13.11 0.19
N ARG A 16 20.12 -12.18 0.27
CA ARG A 16 19.71 -11.59 1.57
C ARG A 16 18.60 -12.42 2.25
N ASN A 17 18.94 -13.25 3.24
CA ASN A 17 17.96 -14.08 3.98
C ASN A 17 16.80 -13.27 4.57
N SER A 18 17.07 -12.15 5.26
CA SER A 18 16.01 -11.38 5.94
C SER A 18 14.95 -10.76 5.04
N LEU A 19 15.14 -10.74 3.71
CA LEU A 19 14.08 -10.38 2.76
C LEU A 19 13.21 -11.58 2.38
N LYS A 20 13.79 -12.79 2.30
CA LYS A 20 13.05 -14.05 2.16
C LYS A 20 12.21 -14.30 3.41
N ASP A 21 12.80 -14.07 4.59
CA ASP A 21 12.12 -14.18 5.89
C ASP A 21 10.94 -13.20 5.97
N ALA A 22 11.10 -11.96 5.51
CA ALA A 22 10.03 -10.96 5.47
C ALA A 22 8.87 -11.37 4.55
N VAL A 23 9.16 -11.77 3.31
CA VAL A 23 8.14 -12.23 2.36
C VAL A 23 7.42 -13.48 2.88
N ARG A 24 8.14 -14.40 3.53
CA ARG A 24 7.53 -15.59 4.14
C ARG A 24 6.58 -15.23 5.28
N ILE A 25 6.90 -14.23 6.09
CA ILE A 25 6.02 -13.75 7.16
C ILE A 25 4.76 -13.06 6.64
N GLU A 26 4.87 -12.33 5.52
CA GLU A 26 3.75 -11.76 4.77
C GLU A 26 2.83 -12.88 4.22
N GLU A 27 3.40 -13.88 3.54
CA GLU A 27 2.70 -15.07 3.02
C GLU A 27 2.01 -15.87 4.12
N GLU A 28 2.69 -16.10 5.25
CA GLU A 28 2.10 -16.78 6.41
C GLU A 28 1.00 -15.93 7.05
N PHE A 29 1.19 -14.63 7.29
CA PHE A 29 0.14 -13.74 7.82
C PHE A 29 -1.13 -13.76 6.96
N VAL A 30 -1.01 -13.57 5.64
CA VAL A 30 -2.15 -13.53 4.72
C VAL A 30 -2.89 -14.87 4.66
N THR A 31 -2.17 -15.99 4.74
CA THR A 31 -2.75 -17.34 4.74
C THR A 31 -3.46 -17.69 6.06
N LYS A 32 -2.93 -17.21 7.19
CA LYS A 32 -3.37 -17.58 8.54
C LYS A 32 -4.48 -16.66 9.06
N GLY A 33 -4.48 -15.39 8.64
CA GLY A 33 -5.50 -14.39 8.97
C GLY A 33 -6.78 -14.47 8.11
N GLN A 34 -6.88 -15.41 7.18
CA GLN A 34 -8.11 -15.69 6.41
C GLN A 34 -9.32 -15.91 7.33
N VAL A 35 -10.42 -15.19 7.10
CA VAL A 35 -11.64 -15.31 7.92
C VAL A 35 -12.24 -16.71 7.78
N GLY A 36 -12.44 -17.41 8.91
CA GLY A 36 -12.95 -18.78 8.94
C GLY A 36 -11.89 -19.86 8.68
N ARG A 37 -10.61 -19.50 8.52
CA ARG A 37 -9.50 -20.44 8.29
C ARG A 37 -9.34 -21.48 9.39
N TYR A 38 -9.68 -21.10 10.62
CA TYR A 38 -9.67 -21.95 11.80
C TYR A 38 -11.03 -21.96 12.49
N LEU A 39 -11.51 -23.16 12.82
CA LEU A 39 -12.78 -23.33 13.53
C LEU A 39 -12.75 -22.75 14.95
N VAL A 40 -11.58 -22.55 15.56
CA VAL A 40 -11.46 -21.98 16.92
C VAL A 40 -11.89 -20.51 16.98
N ASP A 41 -11.77 -19.77 15.88
CA ASP A 41 -12.17 -18.36 15.82
C ASP A 41 -13.70 -18.22 15.82
N SER A 42 -14.39 -19.16 15.16
CA SER A 42 -15.86 -19.29 15.16
C SER A 42 -16.40 -19.99 16.42
N PHE A 43 -15.61 -20.86 17.04
CA PHE A 43 -15.99 -21.67 18.21
C PHE A 43 -14.90 -21.59 19.30
N PRO A 44 -14.86 -20.50 20.10
CA PRO A 44 -13.80 -20.26 21.09
C PRO A 44 -13.60 -21.38 22.13
N ALA A 45 -14.62 -22.21 22.36
CA ALA A 45 -14.53 -23.41 23.19
C ALA A 45 -13.43 -24.40 22.72
N LEU A 46 -13.11 -24.43 21.43
CA LEU A 46 -12.04 -25.26 20.88
C LEU A 46 -10.64 -24.81 21.37
N ASN A 47 -10.49 -23.58 21.90
CA ASN A 47 -9.23 -23.14 22.48
C ASN A 47 -8.90 -23.83 23.81
N TYR A 48 -9.86 -24.48 24.47
CA TYR A 48 -9.59 -25.29 25.67
C TYR A 48 -9.07 -26.70 25.34
N LEU A 49 -9.01 -27.09 24.06
CA LEU A 49 -8.48 -28.39 23.66
C LEU A 49 -6.96 -28.54 23.97
N PRO A 50 -6.50 -29.70 24.45
CA PRO A 50 -5.07 -29.98 24.63
C PRO A 50 -4.29 -29.88 23.31
N SER A 51 -3.06 -29.38 23.35
CA SER A 51 -2.24 -29.11 22.16
C SER A 51 -2.01 -30.34 21.26
N ALA A 52 -2.10 -31.56 21.80
CA ALA A 52 -2.02 -32.81 21.04
C ALA A 52 -3.15 -33.02 20.01
N VAL A 53 -4.30 -32.37 20.19
CA VAL A 53 -5.45 -32.42 19.26
C VAL A 53 -5.82 -31.04 18.69
N ALA A 54 -4.99 -30.03 18.96
CA ALA A 54 -5.16 -28.64 18.52
C ALA A 54 -3.93 -28.17 17.71
N PRO A 55 -3.68 -28.74 16.51
CA PRO A 55 -2.45 -28.50 15.74
C PRO A 55 -2.25 -27.02 15.37
N TRP A 56 -3.33 -26.25 15.23
CA TRP A 56 -3.29 -24.81 15.02
C TRP A 56 -2.56 -24.04 16.14
N LYS A 57 -2.50 -24.57 17.37
CA LYS A 57 -1.72 -23.97 18.47
C LYS A 57 -0.22 -24.07 18.22
N LYS A 58 0.25 -25.18 17.65
CA LYS A 58 1.66 -25.29 17.24
C LYS A 58 1.93 -24.39 16.03
N GLU A 59 1.04 -24.42 15.04
CA GLU A 59 1.15 -23.59 13.84
C GLU A 59 1.20 -22.07 14.15
N ALA A 60 0.43 -21.63 15.16
CA ALA A 60 0.47 -20.25 15.66
C ALA A 60 1.74 -19.92 16.45
N GLU A 61 2.30 -20.87 17.20
CA GLU A 61 3.60 -20.70 17.88
C GLU A 61 4.75 -20.63 16.87
N ASP A 62 4.81 -21.55 15.90
CA ASP A 62 5.81 -21.57 14.83
C ASP A 62 5.78 -20.25 14.02
N LEU A 63 4.57 -19.71 13.74
CA LEU A 63 4.35 -18.40 13.13
C LEU A 63 4.84 -17.24 14.01
N PHE A 64 4.43 -17.22 15.29
CA PHE A 64 4.81 -16.18 16.24
C PHE A 64 6.34 -16.11 16.39
N GLN A 65 7.01 -17.25 16.49
CA GLN A 65 8.47 -17.31 16.53
C GLN A 65 9.11 -16.79 15.24
N HIS A 66 8.52 -17.05 14.06
CA HIS A 66 9.05 -16.49 12.81
C HIS A 66 8.90 -14.95 12.77
N GLN A 67 7.70 -14.43 13.04
CA GLN A 67 7.40 -13.00 13.13
C GLN A 67 8.30 -12.29 14.14
N TYR A 68 8.39 -12.82 15.36
CA TYR A 68 9.25 -12.30 16.43
C TYR A 68 10.71 -12.13 15.96
N ASN A 69 11.28 -13.16 15.32
CA ASN A 69 12.68 -13.12 14.87
C ASN A 69 12.91 -12.05 13.79
N LEU A 70 11.99 -11.87 12.83
CA LEU A 70 12.11 -10.79 11.83
C LEU A 70 11.93 -9.42 12.47
N HIS A 71 10.85 -9.22 13.23
CA HIS A 71 10.51 -7.91 13.80
C HIS A 71 11.62 -7.45 14.75
N MET A 72 12.17 -8.34 15.59
CA MET A 72 13.33 -8.04 16.44
C MET A 72 14.60 -7.76 15.62
N SER A 73 14.85 -8.50 14.53
CA SER A 73 15.96 -8.21 13.60
C SER A 73 15.83 -6.82 12.97
N ASN A 74 14.62 -6.42 12.60
CA ASN A 74 14.35 -5.10 12.00
C ASN A 74 14.35 -3.97 13.05
N LEU A 75 13.92 -4.24 14.30
CA LEU A 75 14.10 -3.34 15.43
C LEU A 75 15.60 -3.03 15.65
N GLU A 76 16.45 -4.05 15.69
CA GLU A 76 17.90 -3.86 15.86
C GLU A 76 18.55 -3.12 14.68
N LYS A 77 18.08 -3.31 13.44
CA LYS A 77 18.52 -2.50 12.28
C LYS A 77 18.10 -1.03 12.45
N GLY A 78 16.84 -0.78 12.83
CA GLY A 78 16.31 0.57 13.06
C GLY A 78 17.00 1.31 14.21
N LYS A 79 17.42 0.59 15.26
CA LYS A 79 18.25 1.14 16.34
C LYS A 79 19.65 1.53 15.87
N LYS A 80 20.28 0.72 15.00
CA LYS A 80 21.69 0.85 14.59
C LYS A 80 21.94 1.79 13.40
N ASN A 81 20.98 1.94 12.49
CA ASN A 81 21.00 3.01 11.50
C ASN A 81 21.15 4.36 12.26
N LEU A 82 22.08 5.24 11.87
CA LEU A 82 22.37 6.47 12.65
C LEU A 82 21.18 7.45 12.67
N GLY A 83 20.27 7.37 11.69
CA GLY A 83 19.20 8.32 11.41
C GLY A 83 17.88 8.12 12.15
N TRP A 84 17.00 9.13 12.14
CA TRP A 84 15.62 9.00 12.65
C TRP A 84 14.78 8.03 11.85
N ASN A 85 14.03 7.17 12.54
CA ASN A 85 13.08 6.25 11.95
C ASN A 85 11.99 5.90 12.98
N PHE A 86 10.95 5.17 12.57
CA PHE A 86 9.84 4.83 13.44
C PHE A 86 10.27 3.99 14.67
N THR A 87 11.26 3.10 14.54
CA THR A 87 11.84 2.38 15.69
C THR A 87 12.36 3.35 16.74
N LYS A 88 13.24 4.29 16.36
CA LYS A 88 13.75 5.30 17.30
C LYS A 88 12.68 6.23 17.84
N HIS A 89 11.69 6.57 17.03
CA HIS A 89 10.60 7.46 17.45
C HIS A 89 9.72 6.82 18.53
N ILE A 90 9.39 5.54 18.39
CA ILE A 90 8.59 4.80 19.38
C ILE A 90 9.43 4.47 20.63
N LEU A 91 10.71 4.12 20.48
CA LEU A 91 11.66 3.95 21.60
C LEU A 91 11.91 5.25 22.39
N ALA A 92 11.66 6.42 21.79
CA ALA A 92 11.73 7.73 22.45
C ALA A 92 10.35 8.25 22.91
N SER A 93 9.29 7.45 22.80
CA SER A 93 7.96 7.80 23.30
C SER A 93 7.86 7.63 24.83
N LYS A 94 6.76 8.10 25.42
CA LYS A 94 6.49 7.95 26.87
C LYS A 94 5.70 6.69 27.20
N GLU A 95 5.31 5.91 26.20
CA GLU A 95 4.50 4.70 26.38
C GLU A 95 5.38 3.56 26.92
N GLN A 96 4.90 2.87 27.95
CA GLN A 96 5.63 1.76 28.57
C GLN A 96 5.32 0.47 27.82
N MET A 97 6.15 0.15 26.82
CA MET A 97 6.06 -1.06 26.01
C MET A 97 7.37 -1.85 26.08
N SER A 98 7.28 -3.18 26.03
CA SER A 98 8.44 -4.06 25.89
C SER A 98 9.09 -3.92 24.51
N LEU A 99 10.36 -4.33 24.39
CA LEU A 99 11.04 -4.36 23.09
C LEU A 99 10.32 -5.26 22.08
N THR A 100 9.63 -6.31 22.54
CA THR A 100 8.79 -7.19 21.73
C THR A 100 7.59 -6.45 21.14
N GLU A 101 6.84 -5.73 21.98
CA GLU A 101 5.68 -4.95 21.53
C GLU A 101 6.11 -3.86 20.54
N ILE A 102 7.20 -3.14 20.82
CA ILE A 102 7.75 -2.12 19.91
C ILE A 102 8.22 -2.75 18.58
N ALA A 103 8.78 -3.96 18.60
CA ALA A 103 9.17 -4.67 17.39
C ALA A 103 7.96 -5.03 16.52
N PHE A 104 6.90 -5.60 17.11
CA PHE A 104 5.66 -5.94 16.40
C PHE A 104 4.93 -4.69 15.91
N ASP A 105 4.84 -3.62 16.71
CA ASP A 105 4.22 -2.35 16.30
C ASP A 105 4.93 -1.73 15.08
N VAL A 106 6.27 -1.73 15.05
CA VAL A 106 7.04 -1.24 13.88
C VAL A 106 6.90 -2.18 12.68
N GLY A 107 6.88 -3.49 12.90
CA GLY A 107 6.71 -4.51 11.86
C GLY A 107 5.36 -4.39 11.16
N LEU A 108 4.29 -4.56 11.93
CA LEU A 108 2.90 -4.50 11.44
C LEU A 108 2.56 -3.15 10.80
N LEU A 109 3.18 -2.05 11.25
CA LEU A 109 3.05 -0.72 10.61
C LEU A 109 3.62 -0.68 9.18
N ALA A 110 4.68 -1.45 8.91
CA ALA A 110 5.27 -1.60 7.58
C ALA A 110 4.46 -2.58 6.72
N ASP A 111 4.15 -3.76 7.27
CA ASP A 111 3.49 -4.86 6.56
C ASP A 111 2.07 -4.44 6.11
N ALA A 112 1.27 -3.85 7.01
CA ALA A 112 -0.04 -3.29 6.67
C ALA A 112 0.02 -2.12 5.66
N GLY A 113 1.22 -1.59 5.37
CA GLY A 113 1.47 -0.53 4.40
C GLY A 113 1.86 -1.02 3.00
N LEU A 114 2.15 -2.30 2.78
CA LEU A 114 2.49 -2.82 1.45
C LEU A 114 1.23 -3.10 0.62
N GLU A 115 0.29 -3.86 1.20
CA GLU A 115 -0.85 -4.40 0.48
C GLU A 115 -2.05 -3.43 0.38
N THR A 116 -2.44 -2.80 1.50
CA THR A 116 -3.64 -1.96 1.59
C THR A 116 -3.65 -0.77 0.63
N SER A 117 -2.50 -0.11 0.43
CA SER A 117 -2.40 0.98 -0.55
C SER A 117 -2.52 0.50 -1.99
N THR A 118 -2.03 -0.70 -2.29
CA THR A 118 -2.05 -1.25 -3.65
C THR A 118 -3.50 -1.49 -4.06
N ILE A 119 -4.25 -2.16 -3.18
CA ILE A 119 -5.68 -2.39 -3.30
C ILE A 119 -6.45 -1.06 -3.37
N ALA A 120 -6.13 -0.07 -2.53
CA ALA A 120 -6.75 1.26 -2.58
C ALA A 120 -6.53 2.00 -3.93
N MET A 121 -5.39 1.80 -4.60
CA MET A 121 -5.11 2.37 -5.93
C MET A 121 -5.77 1.58 -7.08
N CYS A 122 -6.11 0.31 -6.90
CA CYS A 122 -6.98 -0.42 -7.83
C CYS A 122 -8.42 0.11 -7.74
N TRP A 123 -8.95 0.23 -6.52
CA TRP A 123 -10.28 0.79 -6.25
C TRP A 123 -10.40 2.28 -6.57
N PHE A 124 -9.28 2.98 -6.59
CA PHE A 124 -9.16 4.26 -7.27
C PHE A 124 -9.52 4.08 -8.75
N GLY A 125 -8.71 3.38 -9.56
CA GLY A 125 -8.98 3.18 -10.99
C GLY A 125 -10.45 2.90 -11.34
N VAL A 126 -11.06 1.98 -10.58
CA VAL A 126 -12.49 1.64 -10.58
C VAL A 126 -13.44 2.84 -10.48
N ALA A 127 -13.35 3.67 -9.42
CA ALA A 127 -14.31 4.77 -9.20
C ALA A 127 -14.25 5.89 -10.25
N ARG A 128 -13.22 5.95 -11.11
CA ARG A 128 -13.35 6.73 -12.34
C ARG A 128 -14.31 6.07 -13.30
N VAL A 129 -14.00 4.83 -13.70
CA VAL A 129 -14.50 4.29 -14.98
C VAL A 129 -16.01 4.17 -14.93
N LEU A 130 -16.46 3.76 -13.76
CA LEU A 130 -17.65 4.23 -13.10
C LEU A 130 -17.92 5.78 -13.23
N TYR A 131 -17.96 6.58 -12.16
CA TYR A 131 -18.74 7.84 -12.18
C TYR A 131 -18.16 9.00 -12.94
N GLY A 132 -17.10 8.85 -13.73
CA GLY A 132 -16.48 9.98 -14.40
C GLY A 132 -17.47 10.94 -15.12
N LYS A 133 -18.55 10.36 -15.64
CA LYS A 133 -19.68 11.03 -16.31
C LYS A 133 -20.56 11.91 -15.40
N GLN A 134 -20.61 11.69 -14.09
CA GLN A 134 -21.38 12.51 -13.12
C GLN A 134 -20.74 13.88 -12.81
N GLY A 135 -19.62 14.24 -13.42
CA GLY A 135 -19.06 15.60 -13.29
C GLY A 135 -18.37 15.91 -11.96
N TRP A 136 -18.50 15.06 -10.92
CA TRP A 136 -17.63 15.10 -9.72
C TRP A 136 -16.14 15.16 -10.10
N ILE A 137 -15.78 14.61 -11.27
CA ILE A 137 -14.53 14.82 -12.02
C ILE A 137 -14.27 16.30 -12.27
N ALA A 138 -14.93 16.90 -13.26
CA ALA A 138 -14.73 18.29 -13.64
C ALA A 138 -14.97 19.30 -12.50
N LYS A 139 -15.66 18.91 -11.43
CA LYS A 139 -15.75 19.71 -10.20
C LYS A 139 -14.41 19.83 -9.46
N ALA A 140 -13.60 18.77 -9.43
CA ALA A 140 -12.47 18.67 -8.53
C ALA A 140 -11.19 19.34 -9.04
N GLN A 141 -10.65 19.05 -10.24
CA GLN A 141 -9.39 19.70 -10.66
C GLN A 141 -9.51 21.23 -10.65
N ARG A 142 -10.66 21.82 -10.97
CA ARG A 142 -10.96 23.24 -10.66
C ARG A 142 -10.59 23.62 -9.21
N ILE A 143 -11.31 23.09 -8.21
CA ILE A 143 -11.05 23.30 -6.77
C ILE A 143 -9.57 23.11 -6.42
N LEU A 144 -8.92 22.19 -7.12
CA LEU A 144 -7.58 21.78 -6.83
C LEU A 144 -6.52 22.70 -7.46
N ASP A 145 -6.64 23.03 -8.74
CA ASP A 145 -5.74 23.88 -9.48
C ASP A 145 -5.93 25.35 -9.07
N GLU A 146 -7.15 25.76 -8.71
CA GLU A 146 -7.47 27.01 -7.99
C GLU A 146 -6.68 27.15 -6.67
N VAL A 147 -6.40 26.05 -5.97
CA VAL A 147 -5.80 26.05 -4.61
C VAL A 147 -4.30 25.71 -4.61
N VAL A 148 -3.74 25.12 -5.67
CA VAL A 148 -2.30 24.74 -5.75
C VAL A 148 -1.57 25.30 -6.97
N GLY A 149 -2.25 25.58 -8.08
CA GLY A 149 -1.65 25.89 -9.38
C GLY A 149 -1.10 24.66 -10.09
N ARG A 150 -0.60 24.84 -11.33
CA ARG A 150 0.03 23.75 -12.10
C ARG A 150 1.56 23.69 -11.94
N ASP A 151 2.17 24.74 -11.39
CA ASP A 151 3.64 24.89 -11.30
C ASP A 151 4.31 24.09 -10.18
N ARG A 152 3.53 23.38 -9.34
CA ARG A 152 4.03 22.57 -8.24
C ARG A 152 3.15 21.36 -7.94
N LEU A 153 3.71 20.36 -7.28
CA LEU A 153 2.94 19.26 -6.72
C LEU A 153 2.19 19.68 -5.43
N PRO A 154 1.10 18.99 -5.06
CA PRO A 154 0.35 19.23 -3.83
C PRO A 154 1.13 18.80 -2.59
N THR A 155 0.81 19.40 -1.46
CA THR A 155 1.43 19.12 -0.16
C THR A 155 0.37 18.94 0.93
N PHE A 156 0.76 18.43 2.10
CA PHE A 156 -0.14 18.33 3.26
C PHE A 156 -0.64 19.68 3.77
N ALA A 157 0.07 20.79 3.48
CA ALA A 157 -0.35 22.14 3.86
C ALA A 157 -1.58 22.63 3.08
N ASP A 158 -1.81 22.10 1.87
CA ASP A 158 -2.92 22.50 1.01
C ASP A 158 -4.27 21.90 1.50
N ARG A 159 -4.22 20.79 2.25
CA ARG A 159 -5.38 19.95 2.62
C ARG A 159 -6.55 20.68 3.30
N PRO A 160 -6.40 21.68 4.20
CA PRO A 160 -7.54 22.31 4.87
C PRO A 160 -8.54 23.01 3.92
N GLN A 161 -8.07 23.49 2.76
CA GLN A 161 -8.92 24.12 1.73
C GLN A 161 -9.56 23.08 0.80
N LEU A 162 -9.23 21.80 1.00
CA LEU A 162 -9.54 20.69 0.12
C LEU A 162 -10.54 19.77 0.81
N ALA A 163 -11.66 20.33 1.26
CA ALA A 163 -12.75 19.58 1.89
C ALA A 163 -13.47 18.64 0.91
N PHE A 164 -13.41 18.92 -0.40
CA PHE A 164 -13.78 17.97 -1.48
C PHE A 164 -12.64 16.99 -1.81
N ILE A 165 -11.61 16.93 -0.95
CA ILE A 165 -10.55 15.91 -0.80
C ILE A 165 -10.63 15.35 0.65
N ASP A 166 -11.81 15.48 1.24
CA ASP A 166 -12.20 15.04 2.57
C ASP A 166 -13.73 14.78 2.59
N ALA A 167 -14.31 14.35 1.46
CA ALA A 167 -15.75 14.13 1.26
C ALA A 167 -16.07 12.84 0.46
N ILE A 168 -15.48 12.63 -0.73
CA ILE A 168 -15.70 11.43 -1.57
C ILE A 168 -15.41 10.15 -0.76
N TYR A 169 -14.50 10.21 0.22
CA TYR A 169 -14.14 9.05 1.02
C TYR A 169 -15.09 8.66 2.17
N LYS A 170 -16.17 9.41 2.47
CA LYS A 170 -16.83 9.37 3.79
C LYS A 170 -18.32 8.99 3.81
N HIS A 171 -19.00 8.83 2.69
CA HIS A 171 -20.45 9.11 2.60
C HIS A 171 -21.39 7.88 2.70
N MET A 172 -21.30 7.07 3.77
CA MET A 172 -22.13 5.87 3.97
C MET A 172 -22.52 5.67 5.46
N GLY A 173 -23.72 5.18 5.77
CA GLY A 173 -24.12 4.88 7.16
C GLY A 173 -25.46 4.14 7.36
N TYR A 174 -25.50 3.26 8.36
CA TYR A 174 -26.66 2.46 8.81
C TYR A 174 -26.67 2.37 10.36
N SER A 175 -27.81 1.98 10.95
CA SER A 175 -27.90 1.67 12.39
C SER A 175 -27.53 0.21 12.65
N ILE A 176 -26.64 -0.04 13.62
CA ILE A 176 -26.09 -1.37 13.93
C ILE A 176 -26.28 -1.66 15.43
N PRO A 177 -26.82 -2.83 15.83
CA PRO A 177 -26.96 -3.20 17.24
C PRO A 177 -25.64 -3.33 18.00
N ALA A 178 -25.68 -3.07 19.30
CA ALA A 178 -24.53 -3.31 20.18
C ALA A 178 -24.18 -4.80 20.25
N GLY A 179 -22.89 -5.14 20.14
CA GLY A 179 -22.40 -6.51 20.15
C GLY A 179 -22.40 -7.23 18.79
N SER A 180 -22.92 -6.63 17.72
CA SER A 180 -22.82 -7.20 16.37
C SER A 180 -21.38 -7.22 15.86
N ILE A 181 -20.97 -8.34 15.26
CA ILE A 181 -19.76 -8.42 14.43
C ILE A 181 -20.05 -7.70 13.12
N VAL A 182 -19.25 -6.67 12.79
CA VAL A 182 -19.39 -5.88 11.56
C VAL A 182 -18.24 -6.19 10.62
N VAL A 183 -18.51 -6.92 9.55
CA VAL A 183 -17.56 -7.13 8.46
C VAL A 183 -17.81 -6.08 7.38
N GLY A 184 -16.85 -5.17 7.19
CA GLY A 184 -16.87 -4.28 6.04
C GLY A 184 -16.64 -5.10 4.77
N ASN A 185 -17.66 -5.26 3.92
CA ASN A 185 -17.48 -5.88 2.60
C ASN A 185 -16.78 -4.88 1.68
N HIS A 186 -15.45 -4.83 1.77
CA HIS A 186 -14.61 -3.90 1.01
C HIS A 186 -14.89 -4.02 -0.49
N PHE A 187 -14.89 -5.24 -1.03
CA PHE A 187 -15.18 -5.56 -2.44
C PHE A 187 -16.51 -4.97 -2.95
N ALA A 188 -17.57 -4.99 -2.14
CA ALA A 188 -18.85 -4.38 -2.51
C ALA A 188 -18.83 -2.84 -2.34
N ILE A 189 -18.31 -2.36 -1.21
CA ILE A 189 -18.20 -0.92 -0.89
C ILE A 189 -17.44 -0.16 -1.99
N THR A 190 -16.44 -0.78 -2.61
CA THR A 190 -15.62 -0.19 -3.66
C THR A 190 -16.09 -0.48 -5.08
N ARG A 191 -17.19 -1.22 -5.24
CA ARG A 191 -17.94 -1.38 -6.50
C ARG A 191 -19.25 -0.56 -6.50
N GLU A 192 -19.43 0.30 -5.49
CA GLU A 192 -20.69 1.01 -5.23
C GLU A 192 -21.06 2.07 -6.28
N GLU A 193 -22.27 2.00 -6.83
CA GLU A 193 -22.80 2.93 -7.85
C GLU A 193 -23.26 4.31 -7.30
N SER A 194 -22.69 4.78 -6.18
CA SER A 194 -22.87 6.13 -5.62
C SER A 194 -21.53 6.84 -5.35
N VAL A 195 -20.59 6.18 -4.68
CA VAL A 195 -19.22 6.68 -4.45
C VAL A 195 -18.31 6.33 -5.61
N PHE A 196 -18.60 5.22 -6.30
CA PHE A 196 -17.79 4.73 -7.39
C PHE A 196 -18.46 4.92 -8.78
N GLY A 197 -19.69 4.46 -9.12
CA GLY A 197 -20.51 4.85 -10.35
C GLY A 197 -20.96 3.76 -11.39
N PRO A 198 -20.83 3.88 -12.76
CA PRO A 198 -21.25 2.86 -13.80
C PRO A 198 -20.31 1.80 -14.52
N ASN A 199 -18.99 1.60 -14.27
CA ASN A 199 -18.15 0.47 -14.78
C ASN A 199 -17.09 -0.01 -13.73
N PRO A 200 -17.37 -1.02 -12.85
CA PRO A 200 -16.67 -1.18 -11.54
C PRO A 200 -15.34 -1.94 -11.49
N ASN A 201 -14.78 -2.27 -12.64
CA ASN A 201 -13.76 -3.33 -12.71
C ASN A 201 -12.52 -2.84 -13.49
N ASP A 202 -12.76 -2.01 -14.50
CA ASP A 202 -11.75 -1.34 -15.28
C ASP A 202 -10.97 -0.26 -14.48
N PHE A 203 -9.80 0.12 -14.99
CA PHE A 203 -8.83 0.99 -14.31
C PHE A 203 -8.57 2.26 -15.13
N ILE A 204 -9.09 3.42 -14.69
CA ILE A 204 -8.76 4.73 -15.32
C ILE A 204 -8.30 5.75 -14.25
N PRO A 205 -6.98 5.95 -14.07
CA PRO A 205 -6.43 7.01 -13.22
C PRO A 205 -6.90 8.42 -13.60
N ASN A 206 -7.20 8.66 -14.89
CA ASN A 206 -7.73 9.92 -15.43
C ASN A 206 -9.17 10.25 -14.98
N GLY A 207 -9.63 9.67 -13.87
CA GLY A 207 -10.79 10.15 -13.13
C GLY A 207 -10.61 10.28 -11.63
N TRP A 208 -9.38 10.59 -11.26
CA TRP A 208 -9.05 11.23 -10.00
C TRP A 208 -8.10 12.39 -10.18
N MET A 209 -7.33 12.33 -11.28
CA MET A 209 -7.33 13.43 -12.23
C MET A 209 -8.76 13.76 -12.67
N ASP A 210 -8.98 14.98 -13.11
CA ASP A 210 -10.32 15.52 -13.16
C ASP A 210 -10.50 16.34 -14.44
N LYS A 211 -11.24 17.45 -14.39
CA LYS A 211 -10.95 18.59 -15.26
C LYS A 211 -10.91 19.87 -14.44
N ASP A 212 -9.87 20.65 -14.63
CA ASP A 212 -10.01 22.09 -14.67
C ASP A 212 -10.48 22.37 -16.10
N GLU A 213 -11.68 22.92 -16.24
CA GLU A 213 -12.31 23.14 -17.55
C GLU A 213 -11.57 24.20 -18.38
N SER A 214 -10.60 24.92 -17.80
CA SER A 214 -9.70 25.82 -18.52
C SER A 214 -8.51 25.11 -19.18
N ILE A 215 -8.26 23.84 -18.88
CA ILE A 215 -7.02 23.14 -19.27
C ILE A 215 -7.27 22.02 -20.29
N SER A 216 -6.45 22.03 -21.34
CA SER A 216 -6.54 21.13 -22.49
C SER A 216 -6.18 19.69 -22.13
N GLU A 217 -7.02 18.72 -22.53
CA GLU A 217 -6.73 17.27 -22.44
C GLU A 217 -5.53 16.80 -23.30
N LYS A 218 -4.81 17.72 -23.95
CA LYS A 218 -3.57 17.46 -24.69
C LYS A 218 -2.30 17.88 -23.94
N ASP A 219 -2.45 18.48 -22.75
CA ASP A 219 -1.33 18.85 -21.89
C ASP A 219 -1.38 18.01 -20.61
N ASP A 220 -0.87 16.77 -20.72
CA ASP A 220 -0.81 15.84 -19.58
C ASP A 220 0.04 16.39 -18.41
N ALA A 221 1.02 17.25 -18.70
CA ALA A 221 1.88 17.85 -17.69
C ALA A 221 1.13 18.90 -16.87
N ALA A 222 0.37 19.78 -17.54
CA ALA A 222 -0.59 20.64 -16.85
C ALA A 222 -1.64 19.79 -16.12
N ALA A 223 -2.30 18.85 -16.79
CA ALA A 223 -3.38 18.03 -16.24
C ALA A 223 -3.01 17.32 -14.91
N ASN A 224 -1.74 16.95 -14.71
CA ASN A 224 -1.27 16.15 -13.59
C ASN A 224 -1.25 16.82 -12.21
N ALA A 225 -1.47 18.14 -12.07
CA ALA A 225 -1.10 18.82 -10.83
C ALA A 225 -1.85 18.37 -9.56
N LYS A 226 -3.02 17.69 -9.65
CA LYS A 226 -3.76 17.34 -8.44
C LYS A 226 -4.80 16.22 -8.56
N LEU A 227 -5.08 15.60 -7.40
CA LEU A 227 -5.96 14.46 -7.20
C LEU A 227 -7.10 14.76 -6.23
N LYS A 228 -8.27 14.19 -6.53
CA LYS A 228 -9.39 13.93 -5.61
C LYS A 228 -9.05 13.17 -4.34
N ASP A 229 -10.00 13.12 -3.38
CA ASP A 229 -9.90 12.11 -2.35
C ASP A 229 -10.18 10.70 -2.82
N LEU A 230 -9.14 9.89 -2.70
CA LEU A 230 -9.21 8.45 -2.53
C LEU A 230 -10.19 8.08 -1.39
N PRO A 231 -11.21 7.25 -1.66
CA PRO A 231 -11.83 6.39 -0.67
C PRO A 231 -10.79 5.77 0.26
N GLN A 232 -10.90 6.02 1.56
CA GLN A 232 -10.02 5.43 2.58
C GLN A 232 -10.46 4.00 2.94
N THR A 233 -11.47 3.48 2.25
CA THR A 233 -12.09 2.17 2.49
C THR A 233 -11.04 1.06 2.54
N GLY A 234 -10.07 1.04 1.61
CA GLY A 234 -8.94 0.10 1.62
C GLY A 234 -8.01 0.17 2.84
N PHE A 235 -8.17 1.16 3.73
CA PHE A 235 -7.44 1.30 5.00
C PHE A 235 -8.33 1.03 6.22
N GLY A 236 -9.56 0.54 6.05
CA GLY A 236 -10.52 0.34 7.14
C GLY A 236 -11.05 1.66 7.72
N PHE A 237 -11.70 1.57 8.89
CA PHE A 237 -12.66 2.59 9.33
C PHE A 237 -12.47 3.04 10.80
N GLY A 238 -12.83 4.30 11.07
CA GLY A 238 -12.95 4.85 12.42
C GLY A 238 -11.69 4.71 13.28
N ARG A 239 -11.85 4.25 14.52
CA ARG A 239 -10.75 4.07 15.49
C ARG A 239 -9.79 2.92 15.16
N ARG A 240 -10.07 2.13 14.11
CA ARG A 240 -9.23 1.02 13.62
C ARG A 240 -8.71 1.26 12.19
N VAL A 241 -8.77 2.50 11.69
CA VAL A 241 -8.17 2.88 10.40
C VAL A 241 -6.64 2.65 10.42
N CYS A 242 -6.10 2.10 9.33
CA CYS A 242 -4.69 1.75 9.21
C CYS A 242 -3.76 2.93 9.54
N THR A 243 -2.83 2.68 10.46
CA THR A 243 -1.78 3.62 10.89
C THR A 243 -0.74 3.82 9.78
N GLY A 244 -0.39 2.77 9.05
CA GLY A 244 0.62 2.78 7.98
C GLY A 244 0.24 3.56 6.72
N ARG A 245 -1.04 3.93 6.53
CA ARG A 245 -1.62 4.53 5.31
C ARG A 245 -0.83 5.68 4.66
N ASN A 246 -0.07 6.45 5.44
CA ASN A 246 0.74 7.56 4.95
C ASN A 246 2.10 7.09 4.38
N ILE A 247 2.75 6.12 5.04
CA ILE A 247 4.00 5.48 4.57
C ILE A 247 3.69 4.70 3.28
N ALA A 248 2.59 3.96 3.32
CA ALA A 248 2.06 3.10 2.29
C ALA A 248 1.85 3.85 0.95
N ARG A 249 1.09 4.96 0.98
CA ARG A 249 0.86 5.82 -0.20
C ARG A 249 2.16 6.41 -0.76
N ASN A 250 3.02 6.93 0.10
CA ASN A 250 4.28 7.54 -0.31
C ASN A 250 5.25 6.52 -0.95
N SER A 251 5.23 5.26 -0.46
CA SER A 251 6.05 4.18 -1.01
C SER A 251 5.58 3.77 -2.41
N LEU A 252 4.27 3.57 -2.61
CA LEU A 252 3.75 3.24 -3.94
C LEU A 252 3.99 4.35 -4.96
N PHE A 253 3.80 5.62 -4.57
CA PHE A 253 4.10 6.77 -5.43
C PHE A 253 5.53 6.69 -5.98
N ILE A 254 6.55 6.60 -5.11
CA ILE A 254 7.95 6.60 -5.57
C ILE A 254 8.34 5.32 -6.32
N ILE A 255 7.76 4.17 -5.98
CA ILE A 255 8.01 2.89 -6.71
C ILE A 255 7.43 2.97 -8.13
N LEU A 256 6.15 3.35 -8.26
CA LEU A 256 5.47 3.43 -9.56
C LEU A 256 6.08 4.51 -10.46
N SER A 257 6.37 5.71 -9.92
CA SER A 257 7.04 6.77 -10.67
C SER A 257 8.40 6.34 -11.22
N ARG A 258 9.22 5.62 -10.43
CA ARG A 258 10.53 5.12 -10.90
C ARG A 258 10.39 4.00 -11.92
N LEU A 259 9.44 3.08 -11.72
CA LEU A 259 9.18 1.98 -12.65
C LEU A 259 8.79 2.53 -14.04
N LEU A 260 7.81 3.43 -14.09
CA LEU A 260 7.34 4.05 -15.33
C LEU A 260 8.35 5.03 -15.96
N TRP A 261 9.20 5.68 -15.15
CA TRP A 261 10.30 6.50 -15.67
C TRP A 261 11.41 5.68 -16.33
N ALA A 262 11.74 4.50 -15.78
CA ALA A 262 12.84 3.67 -16.26
C ALA A 262 12.44 2.66 -17.35
N PHE A 263 11.25 2.06 -17.24
CA PHE A 263 10.88 0.88 -18.02
C PHE A 263 9.62 1.09 -18.88
N ASN A 264 9.69 0.60 -20.11
CA ASN A 264 8.51 0.23 -20.89
C ASN A 264 7.97 -1.07 -20.29
N VAL A 265 6.72 -1.01 -19.82
CA VAL A 265 5.96 -2.17 -19.33
C VAL A 265 5.23 -2.78 -20.52
N GLU A 266 5.64 -3.98 -20.94
CA GLU A 266 4.97 -4.74 -22.00
C GLU A 266 3.97 -5.75 -21.39
N CYS A 267 3.53 -6.74 -22.17
CA CYS A 267 2.58 -7.75 -21.71
C CYS A 267 3.09 -8.65 -20.57
N ALA A 268 2.15 -9.29 -19.88
CA ALA A 268 2.43 -10.50 -19.11
C ALA A 268 2.89 -11.63 -20.04
N VAL A 269 3.74 -12.52 -19.55
CA VAL A 269 4.29 -13.66 -20.30
C VAL A 269 4.33 -14.95 -19.51
N THR A 270 4.23 -16.07 -20.22
CA THR A 270 4.46 -17.41 -19.67
C THR A 270 5.91 -17.60 -19.26
N SER A 271 6.23 -18.66 -18.52
CA SER A 271 7.62 -19.04 -18.22
C SER A 271 8.44 -19.42 -19.47
N ALA A 272 7.79 -19.64 -20.63
CA ALA A 272 8.44 -19.81 -21.92
C ALA A 272 8.67 -18.49 -22.68
N GLY A 273 8.14 -17.37 -22.19
CA GLY A 273 8.26 -16.03 -22.81
C GLY A 273 7.16 -15.68 -23.82
N GLU A 274 6.14 -16.54 -23.95
CA GLU A 274 4.97 -16.33 -24.81
C GLU A 274 4.00 -15.33 -24.15
N SER A 275 3.22 -14.59 -24.95
CA SER A 275 2.28 -13.60 -24.40
C SER A 275 1.14 -14.27 -23.62
N LEU A 276 0.86 -13.77 -22.42
CA LEU A 276 -0.20 -14.24 -21.53
C LEU A 276 -1.30 -13.19 -21.41
N THR A 277 -2.56 -13.62 -21.57
CA THR A 277 -3.74 -12.83 -21.18
C THR A 277 -4.04 -13.12 -19.71
N LEU A 278 -4.47 -12.11 -18.95
CA LEU A 278 -4.87 -12.24 -17.55
C LEU A 278 -6.37 -11.97 -17.41
N ASP A 279 -7.01 -12.64 -16.45
CA ASP A 279 -8.35 -12.38 -15.96
C ASP A 279 -8.24 -11.59 -14.64
N ASP A 280 -9.02 -10.51 -14.47
CA ASP A 280 -8.94 -9.63 -13.29
C ASP A 280 -9.68 -10.19 -12.06
N LEU A 281 -10.43 -11.28 -12.23
CA LEU A 281 -11.05 -12.07 -11.17
C LEU A 281 -10.24 -13.34 -10.83
N GLU A 282 -9.25 -13.72 -11.64
CA GLU A 282 -8.33 -14.83 -11.33
C GLU A 282 -7.29 -14.42 -10.27
N CYS A 283 -7.76 -14.40 -9.02
CA CYS A 283 -7.02 -13.96 -7.85
C CYS A 283 -6.72 -15.08 -6.84
N THR A 284 -5.95 -14.76 -5.82
CA THR A 284 -5.68 -15.59 -4.63
C THR A 284 -6.78 -15.43 -3.59
N GLU A 285 -7.09 -16.52 -2.88
CA GLU A 285 -7.87 -16.50 -1.65
C GLU A 285 -6.94 -16.13 -0.46
N GLY A 286 -7.32 -15.17 0.38
CA GLY A 286 -6.43 -14.61 1.40
C GLY A 286 -7.15 -13.68 2.38
N PHE A 287 -6.42 -13.24 3.41
CA PHE A 287 -6.80 -12.06 4.22
C PHE A 287 -7.04 -10.82 3.35
N ALA A 288 -6.30 -10.73 2.24
CA ALA A 288 -6.49 -9.83 1.13
C ALA A 288 -6.28 -10.59 -0.20
N THR A 289 -6.56 -9.91 -1.32
CA THR A 289 -6.73 -10.54 -2.63
C THR A 289 -5.71 -9.96 -3.61
N ALA A 290 -4.90 -10.84 -4.22
CA ALA A 290 -3.89 -10.48 -5.23
C ALA A 290 -4.11 -11.29 -6.52
N PRO A 291 -3.69 -10.80 -7.71
CA PRO A 291 -3.74 -11.61 -8.94
C PRO A 291 -2.87 -12.87 -8.84
N GLN A 292 -3.20 -13.91 -9.61
CA GLN A 292 -2.33 -15.09 -9.74
C GLN A 292 -0.93 -14.73 -10.29
N HIS A 293 0.08 -15.55 -9.98
CA HIS A 293 1.48 -15.24 -10.29
C HIS A 293 1.80 -15.35 -11.79
N TYR A 294 2.00 -14.20 -12.46
CA TYR A 294 2.51 -14.10 -13.83
C TYR A 294 3.92 -13.46 -13.88
N ASN A 295 4.64 -13.65 -15.01
CA ASN A 295 5.87 -12.90 -15.28
C ASN A 295 5.53 -11.64 -16.10
N LEU A 296 6.15 -10.50 -15.78
CA LEU A 296 5.95 -9.24 -16.51
C LEU A 296 7.19 -8.87 -17.34
N LYS A 297 6.98 -8.50 -18.60
CA LYS A 297 8.06 -8.18 -19.53
C LYS A 297 8.41 -6.68 -19.47
N LEU A 298 9.55 -6.38 -18.86
CA LEU A 298 10.08 -5.02 -18.72
C LEU A 298 11.27 -4.78 -19.67
N LYS A 299 11.27 -3.66 -20.40
CA LYS A 299 12.42 -3.17 -21.18
C LYS A 299 12.82 -1.78 -20.66
N LEU A 300 14.11 -1.47 -20.62
CA LEU A 300 14.55 -0.08 -20.36
C LEU A 300 14.03 0.86 -21.46
N ARG A 301 13.68 2.10 -21.10
CA ARG A 301 13.10 3.07 -22.04
C ARG A 301 14.11 3.62 -23.05
N ASP A 302 15.29 3.99 -22.57
CA ASP A 302 16.41 4.46 -23.39
C ASP A 302 17.75 4.23 -22.64
N ASP A 303 18.86 4.59 -23.28
CA ASP A 303 20.19 4.41 -22.67
C ASP A 303 20.54 5.44 -21.58
N LYS A 304 19.75 6.52 -21.41
CA LYS A 304 19.89 7.42 -20.25
C LYS A 304 19.26 6.79 -19.01
N ALA A 305 18.10 6.15 -19.15
CA ALA A 305 17.48 5.34 -18.11
C ALA A 305 18.37 4.16 -17.71
N ARG A 306 19.04 3.51 -18.69
CA ARG A 306 20.11 2.54 -18.43
C ARG A 306 21.24 3.16 -17.62
N GLN A 307 21.90 4.20 -18.15
CA GLN A 307 23.07 4.80 -17.53
C GLN A 307 22.79 5.23 -16.09
N LEU A 308 21.68 5.93 -15.83
CA LEU A 308 21.34 6.36 -14.47
C LEU A 308 21.05 5.17 -13.54
N ILE A 309 20.48 4.07 -14.05
CA ILE A 309 20.29 2.84 -13.26
C ILE A 309 21.62 2.15 -12.96
N ASP A 310 22.54 2.08 -13.93
CA ASP A 310 23.85 1.47 -13.72
C ASP A 310 24.75 2.35 -12.81
N GLU A 311 24.57 3.68 -12.82
CA GLU A 311 25.25 4.64 -11.93
C GLU A 311 24.67 4.70 -10.51
N THR A 312 23.35 4.50 -10.33
CA THR A 312 22.67 4.68 -9.03
C THR A 312 22.13 3.40 -8.41
N GLY A 313 22.15 2.28 -9.13
CA GLY A 313 21.47 1.02 -8.76
C GLY A 313 22.17 0.19 -7.68
N ASP A 314 23.50 0.29 -7.55
CA ASP A 314 24.27 -0.38 -6.48
C ASP A 314 24.29 0.44 -5.16
N ASN A 315 23.16 1.07 -4.82
CA ASN A 315 22.97 1.85 -3.60
C ASN A 315 22.52 1.02 -2.37
N TRP A 316 22.55 -0.31 -2.45
CA TRP A 316 21.92 -1.23 -1.50
C TRP A 316 22.59 -1.34 -0.13
N ASP A 317 23.81 -0.82 0.02
CA ASP A 317 24.54 -0.66 1.30
C ASP A 317 24.78 0.84 1.62
N VAL A 318 24.12 1.79 0.93
CA VAL A 318 24.18 3.21 1.28
C VAL A 318 23.47 3.43 2.61
N ASP A 319 24.20 3.92 3.61
CA ASP A 319 23.61 4.28 4.90
C ASP A 319 22.68 5.50 4.74
N LEU A 320 21.37 5.24 4.75
CA LEU A 320 20.33 6.26 4.68
C LEU A 320 20.27 7.16 5.93
N ALA A 321 21.06 6.86 6.96
CA ALA A 321 21.05 7.56 8.23
C ALA A 321 21.17 9.09 8.15
N PRO A 322 22.13 9.70 7.39
CA PRO A 322 22.26 11.16 7.39
C PRO A 322 21.03 11.87 6.80
N THR A 323 20.38 11.26 5.82
CA THR A 323 19.09 11.73 5.24
C THR A 323 17.99 11.68 6.28
N LEU A 324 17.96 10.60 7.06
CA LEU A 324 16.98 10.37 8.11
C LEU A 324 17.18 11.30 9.33
N ASP A 325 18.42 11.61 9.73
CA ASP A 325 18.72 12.64 10.75
C ASP A 325 18.30 14.05 10.32
N GLN A 326 18.48 14.41 9.05
CA GLN A 326 17.97 15.69 8.53
C GLN A 326 16.44 15.79 8.60
N ILE A 327 15.72 14.66 8.49
CA ILE A 327 14.26 14.60 8.69
C ILE A 327 13.91 14.70 10.17
N ALA A 328 14.76 14.21 11.08
CA ALA A 328 14.63 14.37 12.53
C ALA A 328 14.70 15.85 12.93
N ALA A 329 15.76 16.54 12.51
CA ALA A 329 16.01 17.94 12.85
C ALA A 329 14.87 18.86 12.39
N LYS A 330 14.33 18.61 11.18
CA LYS A 330 13.16 19.32 10.60
C LYS A 330 11.80 19.00 11.27
N ARG A 331 11.78 18.20 12.33
CA ARG A 331 10.59 17.90 13.16
C ARG A 331 10.78 18.26 14.64
N ALA A 332 11.96 18.74 15.02
CA ALA A 332 12.30 19.13 16.39
C ALA A 332 12.21 20.65 16.64
N GLY A 333 11.92 21.42 15.59
CA GLY A 333 11.52 22.83 15.62
C GLY A 333 10.32 23.05 14.71
#